data_AF-M6G7G6-F1
#
_entry.id   AF-M6G7G6-F1
#
_cell.length_a   1.000
_cell.length_b   1.000
_cell.length_c   1.000
_cell.angle_alpha   90.00
_cell.angle_beta   90.00
_cell.angle_gamma   90.00
#
_symmetry.space_group_name_H-M   'P 1'
#
loop_
_entity.id
_entity.type
_entity.pdbx_description
1 polymer ?
#
loop_
_entity_poly.entity_id
_entity_poly.type
_entity_poly.pdbx_seq_one_letter_code
_entity_poly.pdbx_strand_id
1 'polypeptide(L)'
;MKEKIDQLFLNDAQLPRISSVVTKVMQMVQKQDVAIPDLAKEISNDPGLTADVIKLSNSAYYRAAKPIKTVQESLMTLGIKTVKDIILLTATRGILKKDLKGYQVDAEDNWIHSLTVAELSKRICEQKN
;
A
#
# COMPACT_ATOMS: atom_id res chain seq x y z
N MET A 1 13.40 -11.01 26.70
CA MET A 1 12.91 -10.16 25.60
C MET A 1 13.76 -10.34 24.34
N LYS A 2 15.09 -10.27 24.44
CA LYS A 2 16.04 -10.55 23.35
C LYS A 2 15.82 -11.93 22.69
N GLU A 3 15.73 -12.99 23.48
CA GLU A 3 15.48 -14.37 22.98
C GLU A 3 14.15 -14.53 22.22
N LYS A 4 13.09 -13.79 22.59
CA LYS A 4 11.80 -13.82 21.87
C LYS A 4 11.88 -13.09 20.52
N ILE A 5 12.65 -12.02 20.46
CA ILE A 5 12.90 -11.28 19.21
C ILE A 5 13.75 -12.15 18.28
N ASP A 6 14.79 -12.79 18.80
CA ASP A 6 15.66 -13.68 18.04
C ASP A 6 14.88 -14.90 17.50
N GLN A 7 13.95 -15.46 18.29
CA GLN A 7 13.04 -16.54 17.84
C GLN A 7 12.09 -16.12 16.72
N LEU A 8 11.67 -14.85 16.66
CA LEU A 8 10.84 -14.33 15.56
C LEU A 8 11.63 -14.22 14.25
N PHE A 9 12.92 -13.85 14.33
CA PHE A 9 13.80 -13.78 13.16
C PHE A 9 14.26 -15.18 12.68
N LEU A 10 14.33 -16.17 13.57
CA LEU A 10 14.67 -17.55 13.20
C LEU A 10 13.51 -18.28 12.50
N ASN A 11 12.27 -17.81 12.69
CA ASN A 11 11.08 -18.33 12.03
C ASN A 11 10.66 -17.44 10.85
N ASP A 12 11.46 -17.46 9.78
CA ASP A 12 11.18 -16.77 8.49
C ASP A 12 9.79 -17.10 7.91
N ALA A 13 9.18 -18.21 8.32
CA ALA A 13 7.83 -18.61 7.92
C ALA A 13 6.71 -17.75 8.55
N GLN A 14 6.98 -17.01 9.64
CA GLN A 14 5.96 -16.21 10.34
C GLN A 14 5.94 -14.74 9.91
N LEU A 15 6.99 -14.25 9.24
CA LEU A 15 7.03 -12.86 8.77
C LEU A 15 6.20 -12.71 7.49
N PRO A 16 5.22 -11.78 7.46
CA PRO A 16 4.49 -11.49 6.25
C PRO A 16 5.45 -10.93 5.19
N ARG A 17 5.50 -11.59 4.03
CA ARG A 17 6.36 -11.17 2.93
C ARG A 17 5.66 -10.09 2.12
N ILE A 18 6.34 -8.96 1.94
CA ILE A 18 5.94 -7.91 1.00
C ILE A 18 6.57 -8.23 -0.36
N SER A 19 5.80 -8.03 -1.44
CA SER A 19 6.29 -8.23 -2.82
C SER A 19 7.57 -7.42 -3.07
N SER A 20 8.54 -8.02 -3.78
CA SER A 20 9.77 -7.35 -4.17
C SER A 20 9.48 -6.12 -5.05
N VAL A 21 8.40 -6.17 -5.84
CA VAL A 21 7.93 -5.05 -6.67
C VAL A 21 7.52 -3.87 -5.81
N VAL A 22 6.72 -4.10 -4.75
CA VAL A 22 6.33 -3.03 -3.80
C VAL A 22 7.55 -2.38 -3.17
N THR A 23 8.51 -3.19 -2.72
CA THR A 23 9.75 -2.69 -2.10
C THR A 23 10.55 -1.82 -3.07
N LYS A 24 10.71 -2.28 -4.32
CA LYS A 24 11.44 -1.55 -5.37
C LYS A 24 10.72 -0.26 -5.77
N VAL A 25 9.40 -0.29 -5.92
CA VAL A 25 8.58 0.91 -6.17
C VAL A 25 8.76 1.93 -5.06
N MET A 26 8.73 1.51 -3.78
CA MET A 26 8.94 2.40 -2.65
C MET A 26 10.33 3.03 -2.62
N GLN A 27 11.36 2.34 -3.11
CA GLN A 27 12.69 2.91 -3.30
C GLN A 27 12.74 3.90 -4.47
N MET A 28 12.05 3.59 -5.57
CA MET A 28 11.99 4.46 -6.75
C MET A 28 11.30 5.79 -6.43
N VAL A 29 10.19 5.77 -5.70
CA VAL A 29 9.43 6.98 -5.32
C VAL A 29 10.19 7.90 -4.35
N GLN A 30 11.25 7.41 -3.68
CA GLN A 30 12.11 8.24 -2.84
C GLN A 30 13.13 9.07 -3.64
N LYS A 31 13.34 8.78 -4.93
CA LYS A 31 14.24 9.54 -5.79
C LYS A 31 13.54 10.80 -6.29
N GLN A 32 14.24 11.94 -6.32
CA GLN A 32 13.65 13.24 -6.69
C GLN A 32 13.08 13.27 -8.12
N ASP A 33 13.63 12.48 -9.05
CA ASP A 33 13.30 12.56 -10.49
C ASP A 33 12.88 11.21 -11.10
N VAL A 34 12.05 10.43 -10.40
CA VAL A 34 11.54 9.17 -10.98
C VAL A 34 10.59 9.44 -12.15
N ALA A 35 10.87 8.84 -13.31
CA ALA A 35 10.00 8.96 -14.47
C ALA A 35 8.76 8.06 -14.33
N ILE A 36 7.58 8.62 -14.66
CA ILE A 36 6.29 7.90 -14.62
C ILE A 36 6.32 6.58 -15.42
N PRO A 37 6.87 6.53 -16.66
CA PRO A 37 6.91 5.28 -17.43
C PRO A 37 7.71 4.17 -16.73
N ASP A 38 8.82 4.51 -16.08
CA ASP A 38 9.65 3.54 -15.36
C ASP A 38 8.90 2.98 -14.14
N LEU A 39 8.20 3.85 -13.42
CA LEU A 39 7.38 3.45 -12.27
C LEU A 39 6.19 2.57 -12.71
N ALA A 40 5.52 2.94 -13.79
CA ALA A 40 4.42 2.16 -14.37
C ALA A 40 4.91 0.77 -14.80
N LYS A 41 6.07 0.70 -15.45
CA LYS A 41 6.71 -0.56 -15.85
C LYS A 41 7.02 -1.43 -14.66
N GLU A 42 7.59 -0.87 -13.59
CA GLU A 42 7.91 -1.64 -12.39
C GLU A 42 6.66 -2.22 -11.73
N ILE A 43 5.62 -1.40 -11.52
CA ILE A 43 4.34 -1.85 -10.94
C ILE A 43 3.70 -2.94 -11.82
N SER A 44 3.80 -2.81 -13.14
CA SER A 44 3.23 -3.75 -14.12
C SER A 44 3.87 -5.14 -14.10
N ASN A 45 5.03 -5.30 -13.44
CA ASN A 45 5.66 -6.61 -13.25
C ASN A 45 4.89 -7.49 -12.24
N ASP A 46 3.98 -6.92 -11.45
CA ASP A 46 3.10 -7.63 -10.52
C ASP A 46 1.63 -7.46 -10.97
N PRO A 47 1.03 -8.48 -11.60
CA PRO A 47 -0.35 -8.40 -12.10
C PRO A 47 -1.39 -8.17 -11.00
N GLY A 48 -1.17 -8.70 -9.80
CA GLY A 48 -2.06 -8.50 -8.66
C GLY A 48 -2.04 -7.05 -8.20
N LEU A 49 -0.84 -6.50 -8.01
CA LEU A 49 -0.66 -5.10 -7.67
C LEU A 49 -1.22 -4.17 -8.76
N THR A 50 -1.01 -4.51 -10.03
CA THR A 50 -1.52 -3.76 -11.18
C THR A 50 -3.04 -3.66 -11.15
N ALA A 51 -3.72 -4.81 -10.97
CA ALA A 51 -5.18 -4.85 -10.90
C ALA A 51 -5.70 -4.04 -9.71
N ASP A 52 -5.06 -4.17 -8.55
CA ASP A 52 -5.45 -3.43 -7.34
C ASP A 52 -5.25 -1.92 -7.49
N VAL A 53 -4.14 -1.48 -8.11
CA VAL A 53 -3.88 -0.06 -8.38
C VAL A 53 -4.97 0.52 -9.29
N ILE A 54 -5.28 -0.15 -10.40
CA ILE A 54 -6.32 0.31 -11.33
C ILE A 54 -7.69 0.33 -10.64
N LYS A 55 -8.03 -0.75 -9.90
CA LYS A 55 -9.32 -0.86 -9.20
C LYS A 55 -9.49 0.25 -8.16
N LEU A 56 -8.49 0.47 -7.32
CA LEU A 56 -8.56 1.50 -6.28
C LEU A 56 -8.54 2.90 -6.87
N SER A 57 -7.79 3.12 -7.96
CA SER A 57 -7.80 4.41 -8.68
C SER A 57 -9.18 4.81 -9.19
N ASN A 58 -10.01 3.82 -9.53
CA ASN A 58 -11.40 4.02 -9.96
C ASN A 58 -12.42 4.04 -8.81
N SER A 59 -11.99 3.95 -7.55
CA SER A 59 -12.91 3.97 -6.42
C SER A 59 -13.60 5.34 -6.27
N ALA A 60 -14.79 5.31 -5.67
CA ALA A 60 -15.56 6.52 -5.37
C ALA A 60 -14.82 7.53 -4.47
N TYR A 61 -13.75 7.09 -3.80
CA TYR A 61 -12.90 7.96 -2.99
C TYR A 61 -12.08 8.92 -3.87
N TYR A 62 -11.44 8.42 -4.94
CA TYR A 62 -10.58 9.24 -5.81
C TYR A 62 -11.31 9.94 -6.95
N ARG A 63 -12.57 9.55 -7.25
CA ARG A 63 -13.46 10.22 -8.22
C ARG A 63 -12.77 10.59 -9.55
N ALA A 64 -12.14 9.62 -10.20
CA ALA A 64 -11.56 9.84 -11.53
C ALA A 64 -12.65 10.29 -12.52
N ALA A 65 -12.36 11.35 -13.29
CA ALA A 65 -13.32 11.91 -14.26
C ALA A 65 -13.64 10.96 -15.42
N LYS A 66 -12.71 10.05 -15.74
CA LYS A 66 -12.88 8.97 -16.73
C LYS A 66 -12.34 7.66 -16.14
N PRO A 67 -12.88 6.50 -16.57
CA PRO A 67 -12.36 5.21 -16.13
C PRO A 67 -10.88 5.05 -16.46
N ILE A 68 -10.07 4.77 -15.44
CA ILE A 68 -8.64 4.48 -15.55
C ILE A 68 -8.46 3.00 -15.91
N LYS A 69 -7.63 2.72 -16.91
CA LYS A 69 -7.40 1.38 -17.48
C LYS A 69 -5.96 0.90 -17.34
N THR A 70 -5.01 1.80 -17.08
CA THR A 70 -3.59 1.45 -16.93
C THR A 70 -2.96 2.09 -15.70
N VAL A 71 -1.86 1.50 -15.22
CA VAL A 71 -1.07 2.09 -14.11
C VAL A 71 -0.51 3.45 -14.50
N GLN A 72 -0.09 3.61 -15.76
CA GLN A 72 0.40 4.90 -16.25
C GLN A 72 -0.70 5.97 -16.21
N GLU A 73 -1.93 5.64 -16.59
CA GLU A 73 -3.08 6.55 -16.44
C GLU A 73 -3.37 6.86 -14.97
N SER A 74 -3.27 5.90 -14.05
CA SER A 74 -3.37 6.15 -12.61
C SER A 74 -2.33 7.18 -12.15
N LEU A 75 -1.08 7.01 -12.57
CA LEU A 75 0.04 7.90 -12.22
C LEU A 75 -0.14 9.31 -12.78
N MET A 76 -0.60 9.44 -14.04
CA MET A 76 -0.85 10.73 -14.67
C MET A 76 -2.08 11.44 -14.09
N THR A 77 -3.12 10.71 -13.70
CA THR A 77 -4.39 11.27 -13.22
C THR A 77 -4.34 11.61 -11.73
N LEU A 78 -3.80 10.70 -10.90
CA LEU A 78 -3.81 10.83 -9.44
C LEU A 78 -2.49 11.32 -8.86
N GLY A 79 -1.41 11.27 -9.65
CA GLY A 79 -0.06 11.60 -9.22
C GLY A 79 0.65 10.47 -8.47
N ILE A 80 1.98 10.55 -8.42
CA ILE A 80 2.86 9.53 -7.81
C ILE A 80 2.55 9.34 -6.32
N LYS A 81 2.33 10.42 -5.56
CA LYS A 81 2.02 10.36 -4.11
C LYS A 81 0.79 9.49 -3.84
N THR A 82 -0.28 9.71 -4.61
CA THR A 82 -1.54 8.98 -4.43
C THR A 82 -1.41 7.51 -4.81
N VAL A 83 -0.73 7.21 -5.93
CA VAL A 83 -0.50 5.83 -6.35
C VAL A 83 0.39 5.08 -5.35
N LYS A 84 1.39 5.75 -4.76
CA LYS A 84 2.18 5.20 -3.65
C LYS A 84 1.29 4.81 -2.46
N ASP A 85 0.35 5.67 -2.07
CA ASP A 85 -0.59 5.37 -0.97
C ASP A 85 -1.45 4.14 -1.30
N ILE A 86 -1.94 4.02 -2.54
CA ILE A 86 -2.70 2.85 -3.02
C ILE A 86 -1.86 1.57 -2.95
N ILE A 87 -0.59 1.64 -3.36
CA ILE A 87 0.34 0.49 -3.31
C ILE A 87 0.59 0.07 -1.86
N LEU A 88 0.78 1.03 -0.94
CA LEU A 88 0.97 0.71 0.47
C LEU A 88 -0.30 0.09 1.08
N LEU A 89 -1.47 0.62 0.74
CA LEU A 89 -2.75 0.09 1.19
C LEU A 89 -2.93 -1.38 0.80
N THR A 90 -2.64 -1.70 -0.46
CA THR A 90 -2.79 -3.06 -1.01
C THR A 90 -1.76 -4.03 -0.41
N ALA A 91 -0.50 -3.61 -0.32
CA ALA A 91 0.57 -4.40 0.26
C ALA A 91 0.35 -4.72 1.75
N THR A 92 -0.19 -3.77 2.51
CA THR A 92 -0.42 -3.95 3.96
C THR A 92 -1.72 -4.68 4.27
N ARG A 93 -2.66 -4.75 3.33
CA ARG A 93 -3.95 -5.42 3.55
C ARG A 93 -3.81 -6.87 3.99
N GLY A 94 -2.93 -7.65 3.34
CA GLY A 94 -2.69 -9.05 3.73
C GLY A 94 -2.00 -9.22 5.09
N ILE A 95 -1.40 -8.13 5.61
CA ILE A 95 -0.71 -8.10 6.90
C ILE A 95 -1.68 -7.72 8.01
N LEU A 96 -2.46 -6.67 7.77
CA LEU A 96 -3.33 -6.03 8.77
C LEU A 96 -4.73 -6.63 8.80
N LYS A 97 -5.22 -7.21 7.71
CA LYS A 97 -6.50 -7.93 7.70
C LYS A 97 -6.33 -9.34 8.27
N LYS A 98 -6.11 -9.43 9.58
CA LYS A 98 -5.93 -10.68 10.32
C LYS A 98 -6.62 -10.61 11.68
N ASP A 99 -7.15 -11.75 12.11
CA ASP A 99 -7.76 -11.87 13.44
C ASP A 99 -6.72 -11.68 14.54
N LEU A 100 -7.02 -10.79 15.48
CA LEU A 100 -6.25 -10.59 16.69
C LEU A 100 -6.94 -11.32 17.84
N LYS A 101 -6.85 -12.65 17.84
CA LYS A 101 -7.57 -13.52 18.79
C LYS A 101 -7.36 -13.16 20.27
N GLY A 102 -6.16 -12.72 20.63
CA GLY A 102 -5.84 -12.29 22.00
C GLY A 102 -6.52 -10.98 22.43
N TYR A 103 -7.00 -10.20 21.45
CA TYR A 103 -7.67 -8.91 21.65
C TYR A 103 -9.16 -8.97 21.28
N GLN A 104 -9.67 -10.12 20.85
CA GLN A 104 -11.05 -10.31 20.39
C GLN A 104 -11.44 -9.35 19.25
N VAL A 105 -10.47 -8.97 18.41
CA VAL A 105 -10.71 -8.13 17.23
C VAL A 105 -10.65 -9.02 16.00
N ASP A 106 -11.68 -8.94 15.16
CA ASP A 106 -11.72 -9.67 13.89
C ASP A 106 -10.86 -9.00 12.82
N ALA A 107 -10.60 -9.73 11.74
CA ALA A 107 -9.77 -9.24 10.64
C ALA A 107 -10.30 -7.96 9.98
N GLU A 108 -11.62 -7.77 9.89
CA GLU A 108 -12.21 -6.59 9.23
C GLU A 108 -12.08 -5.35 10.11
N ASP A 109 -12.39 -5.48 11.41
CA ASP A 109 -12.24 -4.41 12.38
C ASP A 109 -10.79 -3.95 12.49
N ASN A 110 -9.83 -4.89 12.53
CA ASN A 110 -8.41 -4.54 12.57
C ASN A 110 -7.96 -3.79 11.29
N TRP A 111 -8.49 -4.20 10.13
CA TRP A 111 -8.25 -3.54 8.87
C TRP A 111 -8.81 -2.11 8.83
N ILE A 112 -10.09 -1.95 9.19
CA ILE A 112 -10.77 -0.65 9.20
C ILE A 112 -10.11 0.31 10.18
N HIS A 113 -9.76 -0.17 11.37
CA HIS A 113 -9.04 0.62 12.36
C HIS A 113 -7.71 1.12 11.80
N SER A 114 -6.89 0.21 11.26
CA SER A 114 -5.57 0.56 10.70
C SER A 114 -5.66 1.58 9.58
N LEU A 115 -6.62 1.41 8.66
CA LEU A 115 -6.86 2.33 7.56
C LEU A 115 -7.32 3.71 8.06
N THR A 116 -8.21 3.73 9.05
CA THR A 116 -8.72 4.97 9.65
C THR A 116 -7.60 5.76 10.32
N VAL A 117 -6.74 5.10 11.09
CA VAL A 117 -5.57 5.74 11.71
C VAL A 117 -4.63 6.32 10.66
N ALA A 118 -4.35 5.58 9.58
CA ALA A 118 -3.48 6.05 8.50
C ALA A 118 -4.04 7.32 7.82
N GLU A 119 -5.33 7.32 7.48
CA GLU A 119 -6.00 8.46 6.84
C GLU A 119 -6.08 9.68 7.78
N LEU A 120 -6.46 9.48 9.04
CA LEU A 120 -6.54 10.58 10.01
C LEU A 120 -5.16 11.20 10.26
N SER A 121 -4.12 10.38 10.39
CA SER A 121 -2.74 10.85 10.56
C SER A 121 -2.29 11.71 9.37
N LYS A 122 -2.59 11.25 8.14
CA LYS A 122 -2.32 12.01 6.92
C LYS A 122 -3.05 13.36 6.92
N ARG A 123 -4.35 13.38 7.23
CA ARG A 123 -5.14 14.62 7.27
C ARG A 123 -4.60 15.62 8.29
N ILE A 124 -4.18 15.16 9.46
CA ILE A 124 -3.57 16.02 10.49
C ILE A 124 -2.28 16.66 9.96
N CYS A 125 -1.45 15.90 9.24
CA CYS A 125 -0.24 16.45 8.61
C CYS A 125 -0.55 17.46 7.50
N GLU A 126 -1.63 17.26 6.73
CA GLU A 126 -2.05 18.17 5.66
C GLU A 126 -2.67 19.48 6.20
N GLN A 127 -3.28 19.46 7.39
CA GLN A 127 -3.81 20.67 8.05
C GLN A 127 -2.75 21.53 8.74
N LYS A 128 -1.59 20.96 9.06
CA LYS A 128 -0.49 21.66 9.75
C LYS A 128 0.49 22.36 8.80
N ASN A 129 0.35 22.17 7.49
CA ASN A 129 1.06 22.93 6.46
C ASN A 129 0.10 23.95 5.83
#